data_AF-A0A7X8UIC6-F1
#
_entry.id   AF-A0A7X8UIC6-F1
#
_cell.length_a   1.000
_cell.length_b   1.000
_cell.length_c   1.000
_cell.angle_alpha   90.00
_cell.angle_beta   90.00
_cell.angle_gamma   90.00
#
_symmetry.space_group_name_H-M   'P 1'
#
loop_
_entity.id
_entity.type
_entity.pdbx_description
1 polymer ?
#
loop_
_entity_poly.entity_id
_entity_poly.type
_entity_poly.pdbx_seq_one_letter_code
_entity_poly.pdbx_strand_id
1 'polypeptide(L)'
;MTEVESFWGATGLILVGNTPRAGATAPVLIASIGFAPGNALPRLRTLSFGPLSESSALLFCLTVTGDHARFQDKRILHKALAQLRFRGVEEVYGVARPGPVSDDPTACRFFEAGFLAANGFQLVAENGELMLMRLDLRGLLSLVDKVETAVKRILHNEPAPSPAAWSQRGT
;
A
#
# COMPACT_ATOMS: atom_id res chain seq x y z
N MET A 1 -19.77 -15.91 1.97
CA MET A 1 -18.49 -15.94 1.24
C MET A 1 -18.82 -15.68 -0.20
N THR A 2 -18.35 -14.56 -0.76
CA THR A 2 -18.70 -14.17 -2.12
C THR A 2 -17.90 -14.99 -3.13
N GLU A 3 -18.43 -15.23 -4.33
CA GLU A 3 -17.75 -15.98 -5.41
C GLU A 3 -16.37 -15.39 -5.76
N VAL A 4 -16.24 -14.05 -5.62
CA VAL A 4 -14.99 -13.32 -5.77
C VAL A 4 -13.96 -13.71 -4.72
N GLU A 5 -14.33 -13.87 -3.45
CA GLU A 5 -13.39 -14.26 -2.39
C GLU A 5 -12.87 -15.69 -2.58
N SER A 6 -13.70 -16.60 -3.10
CA SER A 6 -13.25 -17.97 -3.38
C SER A 6 -12.24 -18.07 -4.50
N PHE A 7 -12.31 -17.17 -5.49
CA PHE A 7 -11.44 -17.19 -6.67
C PHE A 7 -10.22 -16.25 -6.52
N TRP A 8 -10.40 -15.08 -5.90
CA TRP A 8 -9.40 -14.02 -5.80
C TRP A 8 -8.72 -13.92 -4.43
N GLY A 9 -9.30 -14.58 -3.42
CA GLY A 9 -8.90 -14.48 -2.02
C GLY A 9 -9.44 -13.22 -1.33
N ALA A 10 -8.89 -12.90 -0.16
CA ALA A 10 -9.36 -11.78 0.67
C ALA A 10 -9.40 -10.46 -0.11
N THR A 11 -10.48 -9.70 0.04
CA THR A 11 -10.79 -8.43 -0.66
C THR A 11 -10.41 -7.19 0.17
N GLY A 12 -9.49 -7.37 1.12
CA GLY A 12 -9.03 -6.29 1.97
C GLY A 12 -7.95 -6.74 2.94
N LEU A 13 -7.38 -5.75 3.61
CA LEU A 13 -6.42 -5.92 4.68
C LEU A 13 -6.88 -5.13 5.90
N ILE A 14 -6.64 -5.73 7.06
CA ILE A 14 -6.90 -5.14 8.35
C ILE A 14 -5.59 -5.16 9.14
N LEU A 15 -5.19 -4.00 9.66
CA LEU A 15 -4.10 -3.86 10.60
C LEU A 15 -4.70 -3.72 12.01
N VAL A 16 -4.25 -4.58 12.91
CA VAL A 16 -4.75 -4.63 14.29
C VAL A 16 -3.59 -4.38 15.26
N GLY A 17 -3.86 -3.62 16.31
CA GLY A 17 -2.92 -3.28 17.36
C GLY A 17 -2.99 -4.26 18.52
N ASN A 18 -1.81 -4.63 19.03
CA ASN A 18 -1.67 -5.52 20.18
C ASN A 18 -1.62 -4.78 21.52
N THR A 19 -1.68 -3.45 21.54
CA THR A 19 -1.74 -2.68 22.79
C THR A 19 -3.18 -2.69 23.31
N PRO A 20 -3.49 -3.45 24.37
CA PRO A 20 -4.81 -3.36 24.99
C PRO A 20 -4.97 -1.94 25.54
N ARG A 21 -6.08 -1.27 25.19
CA ARG A 21 -6.58 -0.18 26.03
C ARG A 21 -6.86 -0.78 27.40
N ALA A 22 -6.54 -0.08 28.49
CA ALA A 22 -6.84 -0.56 29.84
C ALA A 22 -8.32 -0.99 29.93
N GLY A 23 -8.57 -2.29 30.13
CA GLY A 23 -9.91 -2.88 30.18
C GLY A 23 -10.46 -3.50 28.88
N ALA A 24 -9.75 -3.45 27.75
CA ALA A 24 -10.17 -4.06 26.49
C ALA A 24 -9.43 -5.38 26.22
N THR A 25 -10.18 -6.49 26.16
CA THR A 25 -9.66 -7.84 25.82
C THR A 25 -9.61 -8.10 24.31
N ALA A 26 -10.25 -7.24 23.51
CA ALA A 26 -10.34 -7.37 22.06
C ALA A 26 -9.24 -6.55 21.36
N PRO A 27 -8.70 -7.05 20.25
CA PRO A 27 -7.62 -6.38 19.55
C PRO A 27 -8.17 -5.14 18.82
N VAL A 28 -7.39 -4.05 18.81
CA VAL A 28 -7.89 -2.72 18.37
C VAL A 28 -7.61 -2.54 16.88
N LEU A 29 -8.65 -2.28 16.07
CA LEU A 29 -8.48 -1.89 14.66
C LEU A 29 -7.61 -0.63 14.59
N ILE A 30 -6.51 -0.69 13.84
CA ILE A 30 -5.61 0.44 13.54
C ILE A 30 -5.90 1.01 12.15
N ALA A 31 -6.07 0.14 11.16
CA ALA A 31 -6.35 0.56 9.80
C ALA A 31 -7.00 -0.55 8.99
N SER A 32 -7.77 -0.18 7.97
CA SER A 32 -8.27 -1.10 6.96
C SER A 32 -8.09 -0.52 5.56
N ILE A 33 -7.90 -1.39 4.57
CA ILE A 33 -7.97 -1.02 3.15
C ILE A 33 -8.66 -2.13 2.37
N GLY A 34 -9.63 -1.77 1.56
CA GLY A 34 -10.34 -2.67 0.66
C GLY A 34 -9.68 -2.72 -0.71
N PHE A 35 -9.75 -3.88 -1.37
CA PHE A 35 -9.39 -4.02 -2.77
C PHE A 35 -10.16 -5.15 -3.45
N ALA A 36 -10.41 -4.98 -4.74
CA ALA A 36 -11.14 -5.95 -5.56
C ALA A 36 -10.58 -6.00 -6.98
N PRO A 37 -10.83 -7.09 -7.73
CA PRO A 37 -10.54 -7.13 -9.16
C PRO A 37 -11.17 -5.94 -9.88
N GLY A 38 -10.46 -5.35 -10.86
CA GLY A 38 -10.97 -4.19 -11.61
C GLY A 38 -12.27 -4.48 -12.37
N ASN A 39 -12.45 -5.72 -12.82
CA ASN A 39 -13.66 -6.17 -13.50
C ASN A 39 -14.86 -6.42 -12.57
N ALA A 40 -14.64 -6.55 -11.26
CA ALA A 40 -15.63 -6.93 -10.26
C ALA A 40 -16.46 -5.75 -9.69
N LEU A 41 -16.21 -4.51 -10.15
CA LEU A 41 -16.87 -3.31 -9.62
C LEU A 41 -17.71 -2.59 -10.69
N PRO A 42 -19.02 -2.90 -10.79
CA PRO A 42 -19.93 -2.29 -11.77
C PRO A 42 -19.98 -0.76 -11.71
N ARG A 43 -19.85 -0.17 -10.51
CA ARG A 43 -19.90 1.29 -10.31
C ARG A 43 -18.72 2.06 -10.90
N LEU A 44 -17.58 1.40 -11.14
CA LEU A 44 -16.49 2.05 -11.87
C LEU A 44 -16.79 2.16 -13.36
N ARG A 45 -17.53 1.18 -13.92
CA ARG A 45 -17.93 1.19 -15.33
C ARG A 45 -18.84 2.37 -15.65
N THR A 46 -19.58 2.87 -14.66
CA THR A 46 -20.44 4.05 -14.81
C THR A 46 -19.69 5.38 -14.75
N LEU A 47 -18.42 5.40 -14.32
CA LEU A 47 -17.63 6.63 -14.16
C LEU A 47 -16.87 7.05 -15.44
N SER A 48 -17.17 6.45 -16.59
CA SER A 48 -16.62 6.80 -17.92
C SER A 48 -15.09 6.72 -18.03
N PHE A 49 -14.43 5.90 -17.19
CA PHE A 49 -12.98 5.77 -17.18
C PHE A 49 -12.41 4.75 -18.20
N GLY A 50 -13.26 4.18 -19.07
CA GLY A 50 -12.88 3.11 -19.99
C GLY A 50 -12.79 1.73 -19.32
N PRO A 51 -12.57 0.65 -20.09
CA PRO A 51 -12.42 -0.70 -19.55
C PRO A 51 -11.08 -0.83 -18.80
N LEU A 52 -11.12 -1.43 -17.60
CA LEU A 52 -9.93 -1.79 -16.84
C LEU A 52 -9.38 -3.14 -17.30
N SER A 53 -8.06 -3.33 -17.22
CA SER A 53 -7.40 -4.61 -17.51
C SER A 53 -7.91 -5.74 -16.62
N GLU A 54 -7.93 -6.98 -17.12
CA GLU A 54 -8.31 -8.16 -16.34
C GLU A 54 -7.32 -8.44 -15.19
N SER A 55 -6.05 -8.05 -15.37
CA SER A 55 -4.99 -8.18 -14.37
C SER A 55 -4.86 -6.93 -13.48
N SER A 56 -5.93 -6.15 -13.34
CA SER A 56 -5.98 -4.95 -12.52
C SER A 56 -6.77 -5.14 -11.22
N ALA A 57 -6.44 -4.33 -10.22
CA ALA A 57 -7.21 -4.22 -9.00
C ALA A 57 -7.59 -2.77 -8.70
N LEU A 58 -8.74 -2.56 -8.07
CA LEU A 58 -9.11 -1.28 -7.49
C LEU A 58 -8.87 -1.30 -5.98
N LEU A 59 -8.22 -0.28 -5.45
CA LEU A 59 -8.22 0.07 -4.03
C LEU A 59 -9.44 0.93 -3.67
N PHE A 60 -10.02 0.69 -2.51
CA PHE A 60 -11.11 1.49 -1.96
C PHE A 60 -11.11 1.43 -0.42
N CYS A 61 -11.86 2.33 0.23
CA CYS A 61 -12.08 2.27 1.69
C CYS A 61 -10.80 2.19 2.53
N LEU A 62 -9.94 3.21 2.47
CA LEU A 62 -8.87 3.37 3.44
C LEU A 62 -9.44 4.01 4.71
N THR A 63 -9.38 3.29 5.82
CA THR A 63 -9.68 3.83 7.16
C THR A 63 -8.47 3.68 8.05
N VAL A 64 -8.22 4.68 8.89
CA VAL A 64 -7.14 4.66 9.88
C VAL A 64 -7.66 5.27 11.18
N THR A 65 -7.37 4.62 12.29
CA THR A 65 -7.84 5.01 13.62
C THR A 65 -6.63 5.44 14.48
N GLY A 66 -6.85 6.47 15.31
CA GLY A 66 -5.88 6.95 16.31
C GLY A 66 -4.85 7.97 15.79
N ASP A 67 -4.05 8.50 16.73
CA ASP A 67 -3.18 9.67 16.53
C ASP A 67 -1.98 9.45 15.59
N HIS A 68 -1.68 8.21 15.19
CA HIS A 68 -0.55 7.87 14.32
C HIS A 68 -0.96 7.69 12.84
N ALA A 69 -2.04 8.36 12.41
CA ALA A 69 -2.70 8.09 11.14
C ALA A 69 -1.78 8.11 9.90
N ARG A 70 -0.86 9.09 9.84
CA ARG A 70 0.06 9.34 8.69
C ARG A 70 1.18 8.31 8.46
N PHE A 71 1.45 7.45 9.43
CA PHE A 71 2.38 6.33 9.21
C PHE A 71 1.65 5.04 8.90
N GLN A 72 0.42 4.90 9.40
CA GLN A 72 -0.36 3.67 9.26
C GLN A 72 -1.09 3.60 7.91
N ASP A 73 -1.54 4.74 7.36
CA ASP A 73 -2.08 4.86 6.00
C ASP A 73 -1.10 4.36 4.92
N LYS A 74 0.14 4.82 4.95
CA LYS A 74 1.20 4.42 4.02
C LYS A 74 1.57 2.96 4.23
N ARG A 75 1.69 2.53 5.49
CA ARG A 75 2.04 1.14 5.83
C ARG A 75 0.98 0.16 5.34
N ILE A 76 -0.30 0.43 5.55
CA ILE A 76 -1.37 -0.47 5.12
C ILE A 76 -1.53 -0.47 3.60
N LEU A 77 -1.37 0.70 2.96
CA LEU A 77 -1.32 0.80 1.50
C LEU A 77 -0.20 -0.07 0.93
N HIS A 78 1.03 0.06 1.44
CA HIS A 78 2.18 -0.71 0.94
C HIS A 78 2.01 -2.21 1.15
N LYS A 79 1.43 -2.64 2.28
CA LYS A 79 1.07 -4.04 2.48
C LYS A 79 0.04 -4.54 1.47
N ALA A 80 -0.98 -3.72 1.17
CA ALA A 80 -1.98 -4.07 0.15
C ALA A 80 -1.35 -4.18 -1.24
N LEU A 81 -0.50 -3.23 -1.62
CA LEU A 81 0.22 -3.26 -2.89
C LEU A 81 1.13 -4.49 -3.01
N ALA A 82 1.86 -4.84 -1.95
CA ALA A 82 2.71 -6.04 -1.92
C ALA A 82 1.87 -7.32 -2.08
N GLN A 83 0.70 -7.38 -1.44
CA GLN A 83 -0.21 -8.52 -1.56
C GLN A 83 -0.84 -8.62 -2.94
N LEU A 84 -1.28 -7.51 -3.54
CA LEU A 84 -1.80 -7.49 -4.91
C LEU A 84 -0.73 -7.92 -5.91
N ARG A 85 0.50 -7.44 -5.73
CA ARG A 85 1.67 -7.87 -6.51
C ARG A 85 1.91 -9.37 -6.40
N PHE A 86 1.89 -9.93 -5.19
CA PHE A 86 2.07 -11.37 -4.97
C PHE A 86 0.99 -12.21 -5.66
N ARG A 87 -0.19 -11.63 -5.88
CA ARG A 87 -1.31 -12.23 -6.62
C ARG A 87 -1.24 -12.04 -8.14
N GLY A 88 -0.16 -11.46 -8.66
CA GLY A 88 0.02 -11.23 -10.10
C GLY A 88 -0.75 -10.03 -10.66
N VAL A 89 -1.23 -9.13 -9.80
CA VAL A 89 -1.84 -7.87 -10.26
C VAL A 89 -0.74 -6.97 -10.84
N GLU A 90 -0.96 -6.49 -12.06
CA GLU A 90 -0.01 -5.64 -12.78
C GLU A 90 -0.32 -4.16 -12.60
N GLU A 91 -1.60 -3.81 -12.45
CA GLU A 91 -2.07 -2.43 -12.41
C GLU A 91 -3.02 -2.24 -11.24
N VAL A 92 -2.79 -1.20 -10.45
CA VAL A 92 -3.66 -0.85 -9.33
C VAL A 92 -4.25 0.51 -9.56
N TYR A 93 -5.57 0.59 -9.44
CA TYR A 93 -6.33 1.82 -9.59
C TYR A 93 -6.84 2.29 -8.22
N GLY A 94 -7.01 3.60 -8.07
CA GLY A 94 -7.70 4.22 -6.95
C GLY A 94 -8.47 5.43 -7.43
N VAL A 95 -9.68 5.63 -6.90
CA VAL A 95 -10.45 6.85 -7.15
C VAL A 95 -10.14 7.85 -6.04
N ALA A 96 -9.71 9.04 -6.45
CA ALA A 96 -9.27 10.10 -5.58
C ALA A 96 -10.07 11.39 -5.80
N ARG A 97 -9.93 12.31 -4.86
CA ARG A 97 -10.45 13.69 -4.93
C ARG A 97 -9.37 14.70 -4.55
N PRO A 98 -9.46 15.96 -5.00
CA PRO A 98 -8.62 17.04 -4.51
C PRO A 98 -9.02 17.43 -3.06
N GLY A 99 -8.04 17.89 -2.28
CA GLY A 99 -8.25 18.46 -0.94
C GLY A 99 -8.35 17.44 0.21
N PRO A 100 -8.33 17.95 1.46
CA PRO A 100 -8.29 17.10 2.65
C PRO A 100 -9.54 16.23 2.75
N VAL A 101 -9.36 14.96 3.15
CA VAL A 101 -10.48 14.08 3.51
C VAL A 101 -11.19 14.67 4.73
N SER A 102 -12.53 14.64 4.74
CA SER A 102 -13.36 15.07 5.87
C SER A 102 -12.87 14.44 7.18
N ASP A 103 -13.00 15.14 8.31
CA ASP A 103 -12.59 14.70 9.66
C ASP A 103 -13.37 13.49 10.22
N ASP A 104 -14.16 12.79 9.39
CA ASP A 104 -14.86 11.58 9.79
C ASP A 104 -14.02 10.34 9.42
N PRO A 105 -13.29 9.75 10.39
CA PRO A 105 -12.39 8.62 10.14
C PRO A 105 -13.14 7.31 9.84
N THR A 106 -14.47 7.29 9.97
CA THR A 106 -15.30 6.09 9.78
C THR A 106 -15.95 6.02 8.40
N ALA A 107 -15.98 7.12 7.65
CA ALA A 107 -16.55 7.13 6.32
C ALA A 107 -15.56 6.53 5.30
N CYS A 108 -15.92 5.37 4.74
CA CYS A 108 -15.35 4.81 3.51
C CYS A 108 -15.44 5.84 2.36
N ARG A 109 -14.39 6.65 2.15
CA ARG A 109 -14.34 7.72 1.13
C ARG A 109 -13.27 7.46 0.07
N PHE A 110 -13.31 8.29 -0.97
CA PHE A 110 -12.25 8.38 -1.98
C PHE A 110 -10.92 8.77 -1.34
N PHE A 111 -9.83 8.36 -1.97
CA PHE A 111 -8.49 8.73 -1.51
C PHE A 111 -8.22 10.23 -1.72
N GLU A 112 -7.29 10.77 -0.94
CA GLU A 112 -6.69 12.05 -1.29
C GLU A 112 -5.75 11.87 -2.49
N ALA A 113 -5.88 12.72 -3.50
CA ALA A 113 -5.03 12.66 -4.70
C ALA A 113 -3.54 12.82 -4.35
N GLY A 114 -3.21 13.72 -3.42
CA GLY A 114 -1.85 13.94 -2.94
C GLY A 114 -1.26 12.69 -2.27
N PHE A 115 -2.05 11.95 -1.48
CA PHE A 115 -1.62 10.71 -0.85
C PHE A 115 -1.30 9.62 -1.89
N LEU A 116 -2.16 9.42 -2.89
CA LEU A 116 -1.89 8.45 -3.95
C LEU A 116 -0.69 8.86 -4.80
N ALA A 117 -0.57 10.14 -5.18
CA ALA A 117 0.56 10.67 -5.92
C ALA A 117 1.89 10.46 -5.19
N ALA A 118 1.92 10.73 -3.88
CA ALA A 118 3.10 10.51 -3.02
C ALA A 118 3.51 9.03 -2.91
N ASN A 119 2.62 8.10 -3.28
CA ASN A 119 2.87 6.66 -3.33
C ASN A 119 3.03 6.12 -4.77
N GLY A 120 3.25 7.00 -5.74
CA GLY A 120 3.61 6.65 -7.12
C GLY A 120 2.43 6.43 -8.07
N PHE A 121 1.20 6.71 -7.63
CA PHE A 121 0.05 6.70 -8.54
C PHE A 121 0.10 7.92 -9.46
N GLN A 122 -0.32 7.71 -10.70
CA GLN A 122 -0.39 8.73 -11.75
C GLN A 122 -1.85 8.95 -12.14
N LEU A 123 -2.23 10.19 -12.44
CA LEU A 123 -3.56 10.52 -12.95
C LEU A 123 -3.75 9.88 -14.33
N VAL A 124 -4.87 9.19 -14.55
CA VAL A 124 -5.21 8.58 -15.85
C VAL A 124 -6.52 9.10 -16.44
N ALA A 125 -7.45 9.57 -15.61
CA ALA A 125 -8.69 10.17 -16.06
C ALA A 125 -9.31 11.07 -14.98
N GLU A 126 -10.12 12.03 -15.42
CA GLU A 126 -10.88 12.93 -14.56
C GLU A 126 -12.37 12.86 -14.91
N ASN A 127 -13.23 12.96 -13.90
CA ASN A 127 -14.67 13.04 -14.05
C ASN A 127 -15.24 13.95 -12.95
N GLY A 128 -15.43 15.23 -13.28
CA GLY A 128 -15.77 16.26 -12.30
C GLY A 128 -14.64 16.41 -11.28
N GLU A 129 -14.95 16.26 -10.00
CA GLU A 129 -13.96 16.32 -8.91
C GLU A 129 -13.26 14.97 -8.64
N LEU A 130 -13.64 13.91 -9.36
CA LEU A 130 -13.06 12.59 -9.19
C LEU A 130 -11.91 12.36 -10.15
N MET A 131 -10.81 11.84 -9.61
CA MET A 131 -9.60 11.50 -10.32
C MET A 131 -9.40 9.99 -10.27
N LEU A 132 -9.36 9.33 -11.42
CA LEU A 132 -8.87 7.95 -11.47
C LEU A 132 -7.35 8.00 -11.53
N MET A 133 -6.70 7.37 -10.55
CA MET A 133 -5.25 7.27 -10.48
C MET A 133 -4.81 5.81 -10.61
N ARG A 134 -3.66 5.59 -11.27
CA ARG A 134 -3.10 4.28 -11.58
C ARG A 134 -1.67 4.15 -11.07
N LEU A 135 -1.34 3.00 -10.51
CA LEU A 135 0.03 2.57 -10.24
C LEU A 135 0.32 1.32 -11.07
N ASP A 136 1.45 1.32 -11.79
CA ASP A 136 1.98 0.13 -12.46
C ASP A 136 2.88 -0.65 -11.48
N LEU A 137 2.43 -1.85 -11.08
CA LEU A 137 3.17 -2.71 -10.17
C LEU A 137 4.33 -3.45 -10.86
N ARG A 138 4.36 -3.56 -12.19
CA ARG A 138 5.49 -4.16 -12.92
C ARG A 138 6.73 -3.29 -12.77
N GLY A 139 6.55 -1.97 -12.83
CA GLY A 139 7.62 -0.98 -12.63
C GLY A 139 8.17 -0.90 -11.20
N LEU A 140 7.41 -1.38 -10.20
CA LEU A 140 7.83 -1.37 -8.79
C LEU A 140 9.05 -2.27 -8.51
N LEU A 141 9.32 -3.26 -9.38
CA LEU A 141 10.54 -4.09 -9.36
C LEU A 141 11.82 -3.25 -9.39
N SER A 142 11.86 -2.24 -10.28
CA SER A 142 13.03 -1.37 -10.43
C SER A 142 13.37 -0.60 -9.16
N LEU A 143 12.38 -0.31 -8.29
CA LEU A 143 12.58 0.47 -7.08
C LEU A 143 12.83 -0.42 -5.84
N VAL A 144 12.10 -1.51 -5.69
CA VAL A 144 12.28 -2.43 -4.55
C VAL A 144 13.61 -3.18 -4.64
N ASP A 145 14.01 -3.64 -5.84
CA ASP A 145 15.31 -4.31 -6.02
C ASP A 145 16.48 -3.37 -5.71
N LYS A 146 16.34 -2.07 -6.03
CA LYS A 146 17.35 -1.06 -5.69
C LYS A 146 17.45 -0.83 -4.18
N VAL A 147 16.33 -0.80 -3.47
CA VAL A 147 16.30 -0.62 -2.01
C VAL A 147 16.86 -1.85 -1.30
N GLU A 148 16.45 -3.05 -1.68
CA GLU A 148 17.01 -4.28 -1.10
C GLU A 148 18.52 -4.40 -1.36
N THR A 149 18.97 -4.03 -2.57
CA THR A 149 20.40 -4.06 -2.91
C THR A 149 21.19 -2.99 -2.14
N ALA A 150 20.62 -1.79 -1.96
CA ALA A 150 21.25 -0.73 -1.17
C ALA A 150 21.34 -1.10 0.31
N VAL A 151 20.28 -1.68 0.88
CA VAL A 151 20.25 -2.15 2.28
C VAL A 151 21.24 -3.31 2.48
N LYS A 152 21.29 -4.29 1.56
CA LYS A 152 22.27 -5.38 1.61
C LYS A 152 23.71 -4.87 1.55
N ARG A 153 24.01 -3.86 0.72
CA ARG A 153 25.36 -3.24 0.65
C ARG A 153 25.74 -2.51 1.93
N ILE A 154 24.81 -1.81 2.57
CA ILE A 154 25.07 -1.12 3.84
C ILE A 154 25.32 -2.15 4.96
N LEU A 155 24.56 -3.25 4.98
CA LEU A 155 24.75 -4.35 5.93
C LEU A 155 26.04 -5.15 5.70
N HIS A 156 26.52 -5.26 4.46
CA HIS A 156 27.76 -6.00 4.12
C HIS A 156 29.02 -5.12 4.17
N ASN A 157 28.89 -3.80 4.41
CA ASN A 157 30.01 -2.89 4.57
C ASN A 157 30.42 -2.75 6.07
N GLU A 158 30.55 -3.87 6.79
CA GLU A 158 31.44 -3.86 7.94
C GLU A 158 32.88 -3.75 7.42
N PRO A 159 33.68 -2.77 7.85
CA PRO A 159 35.07 -2.67 7.41
C PRO A 159 35.81 -3.91 7.90
N ALA A 160 36.36 -4.68 6.96
CA ALA A 160 37.26 -5.78 7.27
C ALA A 160 38.36 -5.26 8.22
N PRO A 161 38.65 -5.94 9.34
CA PRO A 161 39.72 -5.51 10.22
C PRO A 161 41.03 -5.44 9.43
N SER A 162 41.67 -4.26 9.49
CA SER A 162 42.94 -3.98 8.83
C SER A 162 43.96 -5.08 9.18
N PRO A 163 44.65 -5.72 8.20
CA PRO A 163 45.56 -6.84 8.47
C PRO A 163 46.86 -6.46 9.19
N ALA A 164 47.03 -5.20 9.60
CA ALA A 164 48.29 -4.66 10.12
C ALA A 164 48.21 -4.33 11.62
N ALA A 165 47.92 -5.34 12.44
CA ALA A 165 48.34 -5.33 13.83
C ALA A 165 48.65 -6.78 14.15
N TRP A 166 49.93 -7.16 14.11
CA TRP A 166 50.56 -8.24 14.88
C TRP A 166 52.04 -8.30 14.46
N SER A 167 52.87 -7.53 15.16
CA SER A 167 54.28 -7.88 15.39
C SER A 167 54.79 -7.12 16.62
N GLN A 168 54.61 -7.68 17.80
CA GLN A 168 55.46 -7.39 18.95
C GLN A 168 56.34 -8.63 19.14
N ARG A 169 57.60 -8.52 18.74
CA ARG A 169 58.65 -9.53 18.96
C ARG A 169 59.12 -9.37 20.41
N GLY A 170 59.08 -10.45 21.17
CA GLY A 170 59.67 -10.51 22.51
C GLY A 170 61.19 -10.38 22.48
N THR A 171 61.72 -9.77 23.52
CA THR A 171 63.13 -9.85 23.96
C THR A 171 63.18 -10.64 25.25
#